data_AF-A0A7Z0NNH3-F1
#
_entry.id   AF-A0A7Z0NNH3-F1
#
_cell.length_a   1.000
_cell.length_b   1.000
_cell.length_c   1.000
_cell.angle_alpha   90.00
_cell.angle_beta   90.00
_cell.angle_gamma   90.00
#
_symmetry.space_group_name_H-M   'P 1'
#
loop_
_entity.id
_entity.type
_entity.pdbx_description
1 polymer ?
#
loop_
_entity_poly.entity_id
_entity_poly.type
_entity_poly.pdbx_seq_one_letter_code
_entity_poly.pdbx_strand_id
1 'polypeptide(L)' 'ATVAVLDTGIDPTHPDLVDQIQDSVSFVPDEDTTDVNGHGTHVASTIAGT' A
#
# COMPACT_ATOMS: atom_id res chain seq x y z
N ALA A 1 -16.51 -0.75 -1.36
CA ALA A 1 -16.19 -0.31 0.00
C ALA A 1 -14.70 -0.06 0.05
N THR A 2 -14.23 0.93 0.81
CA THR A 2 -12.80 1.24 0.93
C THR A 2 -12.21 0.54 2.15
N VAL A 3 -11.01 -0.03 2.02
CA VAL A 3 -10.27 -0.71 3.10
C VAL A 3 -8.96 0.04 3.35
N ALA A 4 -8.63 0.31 4.62
CA ALA A 4 -7.34 0.86 5.00
C ALA A 4 -6.39 -0.27 5.43
N VAL A 5 -5.17 -0.26 4.91
CA VAL A 5 -4.10 -1.20 5.26
C VAL A 5 -3.05 -0.42 6.07
N LEU A 6 -2.93 -0.74 7.37
CA LEU A 6 -1.96 -0.12 8.27
C LEU A 6 -0.75 -1.05 8.37
N ASP A 7 0.27 -0.79 7.56
CA ASP A 7 1.37 -1.73 7.35
C ASP A 7 2.68 -1.00 6.96
N THR A 8 3.64 -1.68 6.34
CA THR A 8 4.98 -1.18 6.00
C THR A 8 5.03 -0.17 4.85
N GLY A 9 3.87 0.16 4.28
CA GLY A 9 3.75 1.03 3.11
C GLY A 9 2.99 0.34 1.98
N ILE A 10 3.06 0.93 0.79
CA ILE A 10 2.48 0.38 -0.43
C ILE A 10 3.37 0.70 -1.65
N ASP A 11 3.54 -0.22 -2.58
CA ASP A 11 4.05 0.08 -3.93
C ASP A 11 2.89 0.44 -4.86
N PRO A 12 2.70 1.74 -5.20
CA PRO A 12 1.60 2.16 -6.07
C PRO A 12 1.80 1.79 -7.55
N THR A 13 2.98 1.27 -7.91
CA THR A 13 3.30 0.85 -9.27
C THR A 13 3.11 -0.65 -9.50
N HIS A 14 2.79 -1.42 -8.46
CA HIS A 14 2.51 -2.85 -8.58
C HIS A 14 1.31 -3.06 -9.53
N PRO A 15 1.43 -3.89 -10.59
CA PRO A 15 0.41 -4.03 -11.62
C PRO A 15 -1.00 -4.30 -11.08
N ASP A 16 -1.10 -5.19 -10.08
CA ASP A 16 -2.38 -5.57 -9.47
C ASP A 16 -3.03 -4.44 -8.63
N LEU A 17 -2.28 -3.39 -8.30
CA LEU A 17 -2.72 -2.29 -7.43
C LEU A 17 -2.84 -0.95 -8.16
N VAL A 18 -2.54 -0.91 -9.46
CA VAL A 18 -2.75 0.28 -10.29
C VAL A 18 -4.22 0.71 -10.19
N ASP A 19 -4.44 2.01 -9.94
CA ASP A 19 -5.75 2.63 -9.74
C ASP A 19 -6.57 2.13 -8.52
N GLN A 20 -6.02 1.26 -7.65
CA GLN A 20 -6.69 0.78 -6.43
C GLN A 20 -6.45 1.66 -5.21
N ILE A 21 -5.44 2.54 -5.24
CA ILE A 21 -5.03 3.36 -4.09
C ILE A 21 -5.69 4.73 -4.15
N GLN A 22 -6.57 5.01 -3.19
CA GLN A 22 -7.26 6.29 -3.09
C GLN A 22 -6.43 7.38 -2.38
N ASP A 23 -5.70 7.03 -1.32
CA ASP A 23 -4.87 7.93 -0.51
C ASP A 23 -3.82 7.12 0.27
N SER A 24 -2.72 7.75 0.69
CA SER A 24 -1.67 7.13 1.50
C SER A 24 -1.04 8.12 2.49
N VAL A 25 -0.70 7.65 3.69
CA VAL A 25 -0.03 8.45 4.72
C VAL A 25 0.97 7.60 5.50
N SER A 26 2.16 8.16 5.73
CA SER A 26 3.16 7.58 6.63
C SER A 26 3.04 8.22 8.01
N PHE A 27 3.11 7.39 9.04
CA PHE A 27 3.25 7.81 10.44
C PHE A 27 4.65 7.53 11.00
N VAL A 28 5.55 6.99 10.17
CA VAL A 28 6.95 6.78 10.53
C VAL A 28 7.71 8.09 10.26
N PRO A 29 8.40 8.67 11.26
CA PRO A 29 9.14 9.91 11.08
C PRO A 29 10.17 9.81 9.96
N ASP A 30 10.23 10.83 9.12
CA ASP A 30 11.19 10.96 8.01
C ASP A 30 11.11 9.86 6.93
N GLU A 31 10.03 9.09 6.88
CA GLU A 31 9.77 8.07 5.85
C GLU A 31 8.49 8.39 5.05
N ASP A 32 8.52 8.13 3.75
CA ASP A 32 7.32 8.22 2.89
C ASP A 32 6.49 6.92 2.93
N THR A 33 5.46 6.82 2.08
CA THR A 33 4.55 5.67 2.08
C THR A 33 5.02 4.48 1.25
N THR A 34 6.21 4.57 0.65
CA THR A 34 6.75 3.51 -0.21
C THR A 34 7.04 2.27 0.62
N ASP A 35 6.55 1.12 0.17
CA ASP A 35 6.86 -0.14 0.84
C ASP A 35 8.27 -0.61 0.49
N VAL A 36 9.19 -0.50 1.44
CA VAL A 36 10.56 -1.04 1.31
C VAL A 36 10.70 -2.46 1.88
N ASN A 37 9.66 -2.98 2.55
CA ASN A 37 9.66 -4.31 3.14
C ASN A 37 8.94 -5.35 2.26
N GLY A 38 7.80 -4.96 1.69
CA GLY A 38 6.95 -5.78 0.83
C GLY A 38 5.70 -6.36 1.53
N HIS A 39 5.66 -6.36 2.86
CA HIS A 39 4.53 -6.93 3.61
C HIS A 39 3.22 -6.16 3.33
N GLY A 40 3.24 -4.83 3.39
CA GLY A 40 2.06 -4.00 3.11
C GLY A 40 1.52 -4.16 1.70
N THR A 41 2.41 -4.22 0.70
CA THR A 41 2.04 -4.44 -0.69
C THR A 41 1.43 -5.83 -0.91
N HIS A 42 2.02 -6.87 -0.32
CA HIS A 42 1.47 -8.22 -0.38
C HIS A 42 0.07 -8.32 0.27
N VAL A 43 -0.11 -7.69 1.44
CA VAL A 43 -1.41 -7.63 2.11
C VAL A 43 -2.44 -6.89 1.26
N ALA A 44 -2.09 -5.71 0.73
CA ALA A 44 -3.00 -4.93 -0.11
C ALA A 44 -3.39 -5.66 -1.40
N SER A 45 -2.44 -6.30 -2.07
CA SER A 45 -2.70 -7.11 -3.28
C SER A 45 -3.60 -8.31 -3.00
N THR A 46 -3.52 -8.89 -1.79
CA THR A 46 -4.43 -9.98 -1.39
C THR A 46 -5.87 -9.49 -1.23
N ILE A 47 -6.05 -8.23 -0.79
CA ILE A 47 -7.38 -7.64 -0.53
C ILE A 47 -8.03 -7.11 -1.81
N ALA A 48 -7.25 -6.41 -2.65
CA ALA A 48 -7.76 -5.58 -3.73
C ALA A 48 -7.04 -5.77 -5.07
N GLY A 49 -6.11 -6.72 -5.19
CA GLY A 49 -5.37 -6.98 -6.42
C GLY A 49 -6.28 -7.44 -7.57
N THR A 50 -6.04 -6.94 -8.78
CA THR A 50 -6.81 -7.26 -10.00
C THR A 50 -5.96 -7.62 -11.21
#